data_AF-A0A7W0KQW6-F1
#
_entry.id   AF-A0A7W0KQW6-F1
#
_cell.length_a   1.000
_cell.length_b   1.000
_cell.length_c   1.000
_cell.angle_alpha   90.00
_cell.angle_beta   90.00
_cell.angle_gamma   90.00
#
_symmetry.space_group_name_H-M   'P 1'
#
loop_
_entity.id
_entity.type
_entity.pdbx_description
1 polymer ?
#
loop_
_entity_poly.entity_id
_entity_poly.type
_entity_poly.pdbx_seq_one_letter_code
_entity_poly.pdbx_strand_id
1 'polypeptide(L)'
;MSPNGQMVAGDHLVPLALVIELAASDHLDWHAHDQHQLALAAQGVLVMAVGDVTWVLPRSRALWIPSGIRHAVTASVDTTMLSLYVDSSRCPLTFAAPTVVAADGLLGGLASHLIRAELSGAERERAEAVLWDLMAPLPVTTLSMPVPADERARGVADGLLFDVTDQRTLASWGRAVGASARTLARLFAAETGMGFAQWRT
;
A
#
# COMPACT_ATOMS: atom_id res chain seq x y z
N MET A 1 22.80 -1.26 16.82
CA MET A 1 21.73 -0.70 15.97
C MET A 1 22.20 -0.74 14.53
N SER A 2 21.60 -1.64 13.74
CA SER A 2 21.45 -1.46 12.28
C SER A 2 19.98 -1.07 12.07
N PRO A 3 19.64 -0.13 11.16
CA PRO A 3 18.29 0.41 11.03
C PRO A 3 17.35 -0.48 10.19
N ASN A 4 17.81 -1.65 9.76
CA ASN A 4 17.06 -2.49 8.84
C ASN A 4 16.40 -3.63 9.63
N GLY A 5 15.11 -3.47 9.90
CA GLY A 5 14.22 -4.55 10.35
C GLY A 5 13.99 -5.59 9.26
N GLN A 6 15.07 -6.18 8.73
CA GLN A 6 14.95 -7.38 7.91
C GLN A 6 14.48 -8.52 8.80
N MET A 7 13.21 -8.85 8.65
CA MET A 7 12.61 -10.03 9.27
C MET A 7 13.14 -11.26 8.52
N VAL A 8 14.12 -11.93 9.14
CA VAL A 8 14.66 -13.21 8.67
C VAL A 8 13.53 -14.24 8.76
N ALA A 9 13.31 -14.99 7.67
CA ALA A 9 12.39 -16.13 7.64
C ALA A 9 12.89 -17.23 8.59
N GLY A 10 12.42 -17.16 9.82
CA GLY A 10 12.49 -18.17 10.85
C GLY A 10 11.12 -18.24 11.51
N ASP A 11 10.75 -19.43 11.98
CA ASP A 11 9.46 -19.86 12.53
C ASP A 11 8.94 -18.96 13.69
N HIS A 12 8.55 -17.73 13.37
CA HIS A 12 8.23 -16.67 14.31
C HIS A 12 6.74 -16.35 14.18
N LEU A 13 6.01 -16.57 15.27
CA LEU A 13 4.65 -16.08 15.50
C LEU A 13 4.55 -14.61 15.03
N VAL A 14 3.91 -14.39 13.88
CA VAL A 14 3.57 -13.03 13.43
C VAL A 14 2.63 -12.46 14.50
N PRO A 15 2.88 -11.24 15.02
CA PRO A 15 2.05 -10.67 16.06
C PRO A 15 0.62 -10.47 15.54
N LEU A 16 -0.39 -10.68 16.39
CA LEU A 16 -1.80 -10.46 16.04
C LEU A 16 -2.08 -9.01 15.60
N ALA A 17 -1.25 -8.07 16.05
CA ALA A 17 -1.37 -6.66 15.74
C ALA A 17 -0.01 -5.97 15.75
N LEU A 18 0.16 -4.93 14.94
CA LEU A 18 1.40 -4.18 14.81
C LEU A 18 1.10 -2.71 14.54
N VAL A 19 1.92 -1.84 15.12
CA VAL A 19 1.98 -0.40 14.83
C VAL A 19 3.38 -0.08 14.32
N ILE A 20 3.47 0.57 13.16
CA ILE A 20 4.75 1.01 12.59
C ILE A 20 4.68 2.51 12.34
N GLU A 21 5.67 3.23 12.85
CA GLU A 21 5.90 4.61 12.46
C GLU A 21 6.85 4.62 11.25
N LEU A 22 6.38 5.17 10.13
CA LEU A 22 7.11 5.28 8.89
C LEU A 22 7.34 6.76 8.60
N ALA A 23 8.58 7.18 8.44
CA ALA A 23 8.90 8.52 7.94
C ALA A 23 8.52 8.62 6.45
N ALA A 24 8.35 9.85 5.96
CA ALA A 24 8.15 10.07 4.53
C ALA A 24 9.24 9.38 3.68
N SER A 25 8.82 8.62 2.68
CA SER A 25 9.66 7.78 1.81
C SER A 25 10.21 6.49 2.44
N ASP A 26 9.88 6.18 3.69
CA ASP A 26 10.17 4.86 4.24
C ASP A 26 9.40 3.80 3.46
N HIS A 27 10.04 2.64 3.29
CA HIS A 27 9.49 1.51 2.56
C HIS A 27 9.68 0.22 3.35
N LEU A 28 8.68 -0.65 3.25
CA LEU A 28 8.78 -2.06 3.61
C LEU A 28 8.84 -2.84 2.30
N ASP A 29 10.01 -3.43 2.05
CA ASP A 29 10.28 -4.24 0.87
C ASP A 29 9.25 -5.37 0.70
N TRP A 30 9.14 -5.87 -0.52
CA TRP A 30 8.23 -6.95 -0.88
C TRP A 30 8.32 -8.16 0.05
N HIS A 31 7.22 -8.46 0.74
CA HIS A 31 7.10 -9.57 1.69
C HIS A 31 5.72 -10.23 1.60
N ALA A 32 5.55 -11.34 2.32
CA ALA A 32 4.29 -12.05 2.49
C ALA A 32 4.27 -12.68 3.88
N HIS A 33 3.08 -13.06 4.34
CA HIS A 33 2.85 -13.73 5.62
C HIS A 33 1.70 -14.72 5.47
N ASP A 34 1.60 -15.67 6.41
CA ASP A 34 0.63 -16.78 6.35
C ASP A 34 -0.75 -16.41 6.95
N GLN A 35 -0.87 -15.20 7.49
CA GLN A 35 -2.10 -14.64 8.03
C GLN A 35 -2.82 -13.79 6.97
N HIS A 36 -4.11 -13.55 7.17
CA HIS A 36 -4.72 -12.38 6.52
C HIS A 36 -4.27 -11.11 7.22
N GLN A 37 -4.23 -9.99 6.50
CA GLN A 37 -3.91 -8.69 7.07
C GLN A 37 -4.97 -7.66 6.70
N LEU A 38 -5.37 -6.86 7.69
CA LEU A 38 -6.05 -5.58 7.47
C LEU A 38 -5.06 -4.46 7.77
N ALA A 39 -4.64 -3.74 6.73
CA ALA A 39 -3.70 -2.63 6.83
C ALA A 39 -4.42 -1.28 6.66
N LEU A 40 -4.13 -0.33 7.55
CA LEU A 40 -4.72 1.02 7.52
C LEU A 40 -3.77 2.08 8.09
N ALA A 41 -3.97 3.33 7.71
CA ALA A 41 -3.21 4.47 8.23
C ALA A 41 -3.96 5.11 9.43
N ALA A 42 -3.35 5.12 10.62
CA ALA A 42 -3.85 5.93 11.73
C ALA A 42 -3.61 7.44 11.49
N GLN A 43 -2.50 7.76 10.81
CA GLN A 43 -2.08 9.08 10.38
C GLN A 43 -1.33 8.93 9.04
N GLY A 44 -1.34 9.97 8.21
CA GLY A 44 -0.63 9.97 6.93
C GLY A 44 -1.37 9.21 5.84
N VAL A 45 -0.63 8.62 4.91
CA VAL A 45 -1.14 7.91 3.73
C VAL A 45 -0.22 6.73 3.44
N LEU A 46 -0.81 5.54 3.33
CA LEU A 46 -0.10 4.32 2.91
C LEU A 46 -0.24 4.12 1.41
N VAL A 47 0.87 3.76 0.76
CA VAL A 47 0.88 3.27 -0.61
C VAL A 47 1.22 1.78 -0.54
N MET A 48 0.29 0.95 -0.98
CA MET A 48 0.42 -0.52 -0.96
C MET A 48 0.55 -1.05 -2.37
N ALA A 49 1.58 -1.83 -2.66
CA ALA A 49 1.75 -2.50 -3.95
C ALA A 49 1.48 -4.01 -3.81
N VAL A 50 0.69 -4.59 -4.71
CA VAL A 50 0.51 -6.04 -4.90
C VAL A 50 0.56 -6.34 -6.39
N GLY A 51 1.58 -7.07 -6.84
CA GLY A 51 1.84 -7.26 -8.26
C GLY A 51 1.95 -5.91 -8.98
N ASP A 52 1.18 -5.71 -10.05
CA ASP A 52 1.16 -4.48 -10.85
C ASP A 52 0.11 -3.46 -10.37
N VAL A 53 -0.54 -3.71 -9.23
CA VAL A 53 -1.58 -2.83 -8.67
C VAL A 53 -1.05 -2.10 -7.45
N THR A 54 -1.25 -0.78 -7.44
CA THR A 54 -0.93 0.08 -6.31
C THR A 54 -2.20 0.73 -5.77
N TRP A 55 -2.40 0.67 -4.45
CA TRP A 55 -3.46 1.38 -3.75
C TRP A 55 -2.89 2.51 -2.92
N VAL A 56 -3.50 3.69 -3.04
CA VAL A 56 -3.30 4.80 -2.12
C VAL A 56 -4.39 4.74 -1.06
N LEU A 57 -3.99 4.56 0.19
CA LEU A 57 -4.86 4.36 1.34
C LEU A 57 -4.74 5.56 2.28
N PRO A 58 -5.59 6.59 2.11
CA PRO A 58 -5.79 7.59 3.14
C PRO A 58 -6.44 6.95 4.38
N ARG A 59 -6.48 7.68 5.49
CA ARG A 59 -7.04 7.22 6.78
C ARG A 59 -8.46 6.64 6.73
N SER A 60 -9.24 7.01 5.71
CA SER A 60 -10.61 6.51 5.51
C SER A 60 -10.68 5.18 4.76
N ARG A 61 -9.54 4.59 4.38
CA ARG A 61 -9.48 3.33 3.65
C ARG A 61 -8.51 2.37 4.31
N ALA A 62 -8.86 1.10 4.25
CA ALA A 62 -7.98 -0.01 4.60
C ALA A 62 -7.87 -0.97 3.42
N LEU A 63 -6.79 -1.75 3.39
CA LEU A 63 -6.61 -2.84 2.46
C LEU A 63 -6.63 -4.16 3.23
N TRP A 64 -7.58 -5.01 2.88
CA TRP A 64 -7.55 -6.43 3.21
C TRP A 64 -6.60 -7.15 2.26
N ILE A 65 -5.68 -7.93 2.81
CA ILE A 65 -4.66 -8.67 2.08
C ILE A 65 -4.79 -10.14 2.49
N PRO A 66 -5.17 -11.03 1.55
CA PRO A 66 -5.23 -12.46 1.84
C PRO A 66 -3.85 -13.04 2.19
N SER A 67 -3.85 -14.16 2.92
CA SER A 67 -2.63 -14.91 3.26
C SER A 67 -1.84 -15.30 2.01
N GLY A 68 -0.51 -15.24 2.11
CA GLY A 68 0.42 -15.57 1.03
C GLY A 68 0.54 -14.53 -0.08
N ILE A 69 -0.23 -13.44 -0.04
CA ILE A 69 -0.16 -12.39 -1.06
C ILE A 69 1.06 -11.51 -0.83
N ARG A 70 1.98 -11.52 -1.80
CA ARG A 70 3.19 -10.70 -1.76
C ARG A 70 2.86 -9.22 -1.98
N HIS A 71 3.31 -8.37 -1.07
CA HIS A 71 3.03 -6.94 -1.09
C HIS A 71 4.21 -6.11 -0.57
N ALA A 72 4.21 -4.83 -0.90
CA ALA A 72 5.16 -3.83 -0.40
C ALA A 72 4.41 -2.59 0.11
N VAL A 73 5.05 -1.84 1.01
CA VAL A 73 4.50 -0.63 1.62
C VAL A 73 5.43 0.54 1.39
N THR A 74 4.87 1.70 1.08
CA THR A 74 5.59 2.97 1.04
C THR A 74 4.77 4.04 1.75
N ALA A 75 5.44 4.85 2.58
CA ALA A 75 4.84 6.02 3.20
C ALA A 75 5.08 7.25 2.32
N SER A 76 4.03 7.87 1.77
CA SER A 76 4.20 9.08 0.94
C SER A 76 4.50 10.35 1.78
N VAL A 77 4.14 10.30 3.06
CA VAL A 77 4.37 11.30 4.11
C VAL A 77 4.58 10.56 5.43
N ASP A 78 4.98 11.24 6.51
CA ASP A 78 5.04 10.62 7.84
C ASP A 78 3.70 9.94 8.17
N THR A 79 3.76 8.63 8.40
CA THR A 79 2.60 7.74 8.42
C THR A 79 2.71 6.74 9.57
N THR A 80 1.63 6.64 10.36
CA THR A 80 1.48 5.58 11.35
C THR A 80 0.66 4.46 10.74
N MET A 81 1.31 3.35 10.38
CA MET A 81 0.64 2.15 9.89
C MET A 81 0.11 1.32 11.06
N LEU A 82 -1.14 0.89 10.94
CA LEU A 82 -1.73 -0.13 11.78
C LEU A 82 -1.96 -1.39 10.93
N SER A 83 -1.56 -2.54 11.47
CA SER A 83 -1.80 -3.84 10.85
C SER A 83 -2.44 -4.78 11.85
N LEU A 84 -3.61 -5.32 11.50
CA LEU A 84 -4.26 -6.41 12.21
C LEU A 84 -4.04 -7.70 11.41
N TYR A 85 -3.52 -8.74 12.05
CA TYR A 85 -3.29 -10.04 11.44
C TYR A 85 -4.29 -11.07 11.97
N VAL A 86 -4.81 -11.91 11.07
CA VAL A 86 -5.85 -12.90 11.39
C VAL A 86 -5.42 -14.25 10.87
N ASP A 87 -5.50 -15.27 11.71
CA ASP A 87 -5.28 -16.65 11.28
C ASP A 87 -6.29 -17.03 10.18
N SER A 88 -5.78 -17.50 9.05
CA SER A 88 -6.58 -17.83 7.86
C SER A 88 -7.58 -18.96 8.11
N SER A 89 -7.30 -19.87 9.05
CA SER A 89 -8.21 -20.94 9.44
C SER A 89 -9.38 -20.48 10.31
N ARG A 90 -9.27 -19.28 10.91
CA ARG A 90 -10.26 -18.72 11.85
C ARG A 90 -11.03 -17.53 11.28
N CYS A 91 -10.65 -17.04 10.10
CA CYS A 91 -11.29 -15.90 9.48
C CYS A 91 -12.57 -16.31 8.75
N PRO A 92 -13.73 -15.70 9.03
CA PRO A 92 -14.97 -16.01 8.33
C PRO A 92 -15.07 -15.37 6.94
N LEU A 93 -14.19 -14.43 6.60
CA LEU A 93 -14.22 -13.73 5.32
C LEU A 93 -13.71 -14.60 4.18
N THR A 94 -14.38 -14.55 3.03
CA THR A 94 -14.01 -15.29 1.82
C THR A 94 -13.35 -14.41 0.77
N PHE A 95 -12.81 -13.25 1.16
CA PHE A 95 -12.14 -12.33 0.24
C PHE A 95 -10.82 -12.97 -0.21
N ALA A 96 -10.81 -13.52 -1.42
CA ALA A 96 -9.67 -14.25 -1.99
C ALA A 96 -8.66 -13.34 -2.71
N ALA A 97 -8.93 -12.03 -2.80
CA ALA A 97 -8.06 -11.05 -3.43
C ALA A 97 -7.88 -9.81 -2.53
N PRO A 98 -6.80 -9.04 -2.72
CA PRO A 98 -6.66 -7.74 -2.08
C PRO A 98 -7.92 -6.88 -2.28
N THR A 99 -8.50 -6.43 -1.19
CA THR A 99 -9.83 -5.79 -1.19
C THR A 99 -9.78 -4.51 -0.38
N VAL A 100 -10.12 -3.39 -1.00
CA VAL A 100 -10.24 -2.12 -0.28
C VAL A 100 -11.57 -2.11 0.48
N VAL A 101 -11.52 -1.71 1.74
CA VAL A 101 -12.69 -1.55 2.61
C VAL A 101 -12.70 -0.15 3.22
N ALA A 102 -13.87 0.30 3.64
CA ALA A 102 -14.04 1.54 4.37
C ALA A 102 -13.33 1.43 5.72
N ALA A 103 -12.52 2.43 6.08
CA ALA A 103 -11.90 2.54 7.40
C ALA A 103 -12.30 3.84 8.12
N ASP A 104 -13.27 4.57 7.59
CA ASP A 104 -13.95 5.64 8.30
C ASP A 104 -14.95 5.09 9.32
N GLY A 105 -15.24 5.89 10.35
CA GLY A 105 -16.23 5.54 11.37
C GLY A 105 -15.85 4.31 12.20
N LEU A 106 -16.82 3.38 12.33
CA LEU A 106 -16.74 2.27 13.28
C LEU A 106 -15.65 1.24 12.92
N LEU A 107 -15.47 0.90 11.64
CA LEU A 107 -14.51 -0.14 11.24
C LEU A 107 -13.08 0.28 11.60
N GLY A 108 -12.65 1.49 11.22
CA GLY A 108 -11.31 1.98 11.55
C GLY A 108 -11.10 2.16 13.05
N GLY A 109 -12.12 2.64 13.78
CA GLY A 109 -12.08 2.74 15.24
C GLY A 109 -11.92 1.37 15.91
N LEU A 110 -12.66 0.36 15.46
CA LEU A 110 -12.62 -1.00 15.98
C LEU A 110 -11.32 -1.71 15.64
N ALA A 111 -10.81 -1.55 14.41
CA ALA A 111 -9.50 -2.05 14.02
C ALA A 111 -8.39 -1.43 14.88
N SER A 112 -8.41 -0.10 15.08
CA SER A 112 -7.46 0.59 15.96
C SER A 112 -7.54 0.09 17.40
N HIS A 113 -8.75 -0.16 17.92
CA HIS A 113 -8.97 -0.73 19.24
C HIS A 113 -8.39 -2.14 19.36
N LEU A 114 -8.68 -3.03 18.40
CA LEU A 114 -8.13 -4.40 18.33
C LEU A 114 -6.60 -4.42 18.24
N ILE A 115 -6.00 -3.37 17.67
CA ILE A 115 -4.55 -3.27 17.50
C ILE A 115 -3.85 -2.70 18.73
N ARG A 116 -4.46 -1.71 19.40
CA ARG A 116 -3.79 -0.93 20.46
C ARG A 116 -4.18 -1.33 21.88
N ALA A 117 -5.34 -1.95 22.08
CA ALA A 117 -5.81 -2.30 23.41
C ALA A 117 -5.34 -3.68 23.85
N GLU A 118 -5.05 -3.81 25.15
CA GLU A 118 -4.93 -5.11 25.80
C GLU A 118 -6.35 -5.65 26.06
N LEU A 119 -6.71 -6.70 25.35
CA LEU A 119 -8.04 -7.31 25.41
C LEU A 119 -7.92 -8.73 25.95
N SER A 120 -8.86 -9.14 26.79
CA SER A 120 -9.07 -10.56 27.05
C SER A 120 -9.47 -11.29 25.75
N GLY A 121 -9.27 -12.61 25.69
CA GLY A 121 -9.66 -13.40 24.52
C GLY A 121 -11.13 -13.21 24.14
N ALA A 122 -12.03 -13.18 25.13
CA ALA A 122 -13.46 -13.02 24.89
C ALA A 122 -13.84 -11.60 24.40
N GLU A 123 -13.16 -10.55 24.86
CA GLU A 123 -13.36 -9.19 24.34
C GLU A 123 -12.89 -9.07 22.91
N ARG A 124 -11.71 -9.63 22.61
CA ARG A 124 -11.17 -9.68 21.25
C ARG A 124 -12.11 -10.42 20.31
N GLU A 125 -12.58 -11.60 20.67
CA GLU A 125 -13.50 -12.40 19.84
C GLU A 125 -14.79 -11.64 19.50
N ARG A 126 -15.39 -10.93 20.46
CA ARG A 126 -16.58 -10.11 20.20
C ARG A 126 -16.28 -8.92 19.29
N ALA A 127 -15.16 -8.25 19.50
CA ALA A 127 -14.73 -7.13 18.67
C ALA A 127 -14.41 -7.59 17.24
N GLU A 128 -13.74 -8.72 17.06
CA GLU A 128 -13.47 -9.32 15.76
C GLU A 128 -14.76 -9.73 15.05
N ALA A 129 -15.71 -10.34 15.74
CA ALA A 129 -17.01 -10.68 15.15
C ALA A 129 -17.71 -9.45 14.55
N VAL A 130 -17.76 -8.33 15.29
CA VAL A 130 -18.31 -7.07 14.78
C VAL A 130 -17.47 -6.51 13.64
N LEU A 131 -16.14 -6.61 13.70
CA LEU A 131 -15.27 -6.17 12.61
C LEU A 131 -15.60 -6.92 11.32
N TRP A 132 -15.77 -8.25 11.37
CA TRP A 132 -16.09 -9.06 10.20
C TRP A 132 -17.44 -8.71 9.58
N ASP A 133 -18.47 -8.43 10.40
CA ASP A 133 -19.77 -7.98 9.90
C ASP A 133 -19.71 -6.63 9.16
N LEU A 134 -18.73 -5.78 9.50
CA LEU A 134 -18.53 -4.47 8.88
C LEU A 134 -17.67 -4.53 7.60
N MET A 135 -16.99 -5.64 7.34
CA MET A 135 -16.07 -5.79 6.20
C MET A 135 -16.85 -5.91 4.88
N ALA A 136 -17.10 -4.76 4.25
CA ALA A 136 -17.73 -4.66 2.94
C ALA A 136 -16.74 -4.14 1.89
N PRO A 137 -16.58 -4.80 0.72
CA PRO A 137 -15.74 -4.30 -0.36
C PRO A 137 -16.22 -2.94 -0.83
N LEU A 138 -15.32 -1.96 -0.90
CA LEU A 138 -15.60 -0.71 -1.57
C LEU A 138 -15.37 -0.87 -3.07
N PRO A 139 -16.29 -0.38 -3.92
CA PRO A 139 -16.02 -0.24 -5.34
C PRO A 139 -14.91 0.80 -5.49
N VAL A 140 -13.68 0.33 -5.71
CA VAL A 140 -12.56 1.20 -6.03
C VAL A 140 -12.37 1.26 -7.53
N THR A 141 -12.47 2.47 -8.07
CA THR A 141 -11.91 2.74 -9.39
C THR A 141 -10.39 2.62 -9.25
N THR A 142 -9.81 1.57 -9.81
CA THR A 142 -8.36 1.49 -10.00
C THR A 142 -7.96 2.62 -10.94
N LEU A 143 -7.41 3.70 -10.37
CA LEU A 143 -6.58 4.64 -11.13
C LEU A 143 -5.25 3.93 -11.36
N SER A 144 -5.23 2.96 -12.26
CA SER A 144 -3.98 2.40 -12.75
C SER A 144 -3.32 3.47 -13.58
N MET A 145 -2.37 4.19 -12.98
CA MET A 145 -1.44 5.04 -13.73
C MET A 145 -0.54 4.10 -14.52
N PRO A 146 -0.74 3.96 -15.84
CA PRO A 146 0.01 2.98 -16.61
C PRO A 146 1.46 3.43 -16.67
N VAL A 147 2.40 2.58 -16.26
CA VAL A 147 3.83 2.90 -16.31
C VAL A 147 4.36 2.55 -17.71
N PRO A 148 5.12 3.45 -18.37
CA PRO A 148 5.73 3.16 -19.66
C PRO A 148 6.60 1.89 -19.64
N ALA A 149 6.67 1.20 -20.77
CA ALA A 149 7.48 0.01 -20.98
C ALA A 149 8.90 0.30 -21.50
N ASP A 150 9.10 1.36 -22.28
CA ASP A 150 10.43 1.77 -22.74
C ASP A 150 11.29 2.21 -21.55
N GLU A 151 12.50 1.64 -21.42
CA GLU A 151 13.39 1.87 -20.28
C GLU A 151 13.65 3.35 -19.98
N ARG A 152 13.65 4.21 -21.00
CA ARG A 152 13.91 5.66 -20.83
C ARG A 152 12.69 6.36 -20.24
N ALA A 153 11.49 6.05 -20.74
CA ALA A 153 10.25 6.61 -20.21
C ALA A 153 9.93 6.01 -18.83
N ARG A 154 10.22 4.72 -18.62
CA ARG A 154 10.16 4.06 -17.33
C ARG A 154 11.10 4.69 -16.31
N GLY A 155 12.36 4.97 -16.67
CA GLY A 155 13.29 5.67 -15.77
C GLY A 155 12.82 7.07 -15.34
N VAL A 156 12.05 7.77 -16.18
CA VAL A 156 11.38 9.02 -15.80
C VAL A 156 10.20 8.75 -14.86
N ALA A 157 9.37 7.76 -15.18
CA ALA A 157 8.22 7.38 -14.38
C ALA A 157 8.63 6.95 -12.97
N ASP A 158 9.61 6.06 -12.85
CA ASP A 158 10.13 5.56 -11.58
C ASP A 158 10.72 6.69 -10.74
N GLY A 159 11.44 7.63 -11.37
CA GLY A 159 11.99 8.79 -10.68
C GLY A 159 10.93 9.76 -10.15
N LEU A 160 9.84 9.94 -10.88
CA LEU A 160 8.69 10.74 -10.43
C LEU A 160 7.82 10.02 -9.40
N LEU A 161 7.71 8.69 -9.48
CA LEU A 161 7.02 7.89 -8.47
C LEU A 161 7.82 7.84 -7.16
N PHE A 162 9.15 7.90 -7.24
CA PHE A 162 10.03 8.01 -6.09
C PHE A 162 9.96 9.38 -5.42
N ASP A 163 9.95 10.47 -6.19
CA ASP A 163 9.75 11.84 -5.69
C ASP A 163 8.68 12.57 -6.51
N VAL A 164 7.44 12.50 -6.02
CA VAL A 164 6.27 13.13 -6.67
C VAL A 164 6.33 14.66 -6.66
N THR A 165 7.24 15.26 -5.88
CA THR A 165 7.42 16.71 -5.84
C THR A 165 8.36 17.23 -6.93
N ASP A 166 9.06 16.34 -7.63
CA ASP A 166 10.03 16.68 -8.66
C ASP A 166 9.40 17.42 -9.86
N GLN A 167 9.87 18.65 -10.08
CA GLN A 167 9.37 19.54 -11.13
C GLN A 167 10.23 19.54 -12.39
N ARG A 168 11.15 18.58 -12.57
CA ARG A 168 11.96 18.45 -13.78
C ARG A 168 11.06 18.34 -15.01
N THR A 169 11.37 19.15 -16.02
CA THR A 169 10.73 19.08 -17.33
C THR A 169 11.20 17.84 -18.10
N LEU A 170 10.44 17.40 -19.12
CA LEU A 170 10.87 16.33 -20.03
C LEU A 170 12.23 16.60 -20.68
N ALA A 171 12.59 17.86 -20.92
CA ALA A 171 13.91 18.22 -21.44
C ALA A 171 15.02 17.95 -20.41
N SER A 172 14.74 18.16 -19.13
CA SER A 172 15.67 17.84 -18.05
C SER A 172 15.80 16.33 -17.83
N TRP A 173 14.67 15.62 -17.81
CA TRP A 173 14.63 14.17 -17.76
C TRP A 173 15.35 13.53 -18.94
N GLY A 174 15.14 14.06 -20.14
CA GLY A 174 15.79 13.59 -21.35
C GLY A 174 17.32 13.58 -21.28
N ARG A 175 17.93 14.53 -20.57
CA ARG A 175 19.37 14.55 -20.32
C ARG A 175 19.84 13.41 -19.41
N ALA A 176 19.01 13.01 -18.44
CA ALA A 176 19.34 11.93 -17.51
C ALA A 176 19.16 10.54 -18.14
N VAL A 177 18.12 10.35 -18.96
CA VAL A 177 17.76 9.04 -19.52
C VAL A 177 18.20 8.85 -20.98
N GLY A 178 18.96 9.78 -21.55
CA GLY A 178 19.47 9.68 -22.93
C GLY A 178 18.38 9.77 -24.01
N ALA A 179 17.38 10.63 -23.83
CA ALA A 179 16.28 10.80 -24.77
C ALA A 179 15.97 12.28 -25.05
N SER A 180 15.45 12.59 -26.24
CA SER A 180 14.90 13.93 -26.48
C SER A 180 13.56 14.10 -25.75
N ALA A 181 13.20 15.34 -25.38
CA ALA A 181 11.88 15.63 -24.80
C ALA A 181 10.73 15.17 -25.72
N ARG A 182 10.90 15.30 -27.04
CA ARG A 182 9.94 14.83 -28.05
C ARG A 182 9.79 13.30 -28.04
N THR A 183 10.91 12.58 -27.89
CA THR A 183 10.90 11.12 -27.79
C THR A 183 10.14 10.68 -26.55
N LEU A 184 10.46 11.26 -25.38
CA LEU A 184 9.78 10.94 -24.12
C LEU A 184 8.29 11.28 -24.18
N ALA A 185 7.92 12.45 -24.68
CA ALA A 185 6.51 12.83 -24.81
C ALA A 185 5.71 11.83 -25.65
N ARG A 186 6.31 11.34 -26.75
CA ARG A 186 5.71 10.32 -27.61
C ARG A 186 5.60 8.97 -26.91
N LEU A 187 6.62 8.56 -26.15
CA LEU A 187 6.61 7.29 -25.42
C LEU A 187 5.53 7.28 -24.33
N PHE A 188 5.43 8.34 -23.53
CA PHE A 188 4.35 8.49 -22.55
C PHE A 188 2.98 8.37 -23.22
N ALA A 189 2.72 9.18 -24.26
CA ALA A 189 1.42 9.13 -24.94
C ALA A 189 1.11 7.76 -25.57
N ALA A 190 2.10 7.10 -26.17
CA ALA A 190 1.91 5.83 -26.85
C ALA A 190 1.71 4.65 -25.90
N GLU A 191 2.40 4.63 -24.76
CA GLU A 191 2.43 3.48 -23.87
C GLU A 191 1.48 3.62 -22.68
N THR A 192 1.17 4.85 -22.26
CA THR A 192 0.26 5.11 -21.13
C THR A 192 -1.08 5.68 -21.58
N GLY A 193 -1.24 6.01 -22.87
CA GLY A 193 -2.45 6.63 -23.40
C GLY A 193 -2.67 8.08 -22.94
N MET A 194 -1.70 8.68 -22.23
CA MET A 194 -1.77 10.04 -21.70
C MET A 194 -0.44 10.77 -21.88
N GLY A 195 -0.53 12.10 -22.08
CA GLY A 195 0.67 12.93 -22.17
C GLY A 195 1.39 13.04 -20.81
N PHE A 196 2.71 13.27 -20.82
CA PHE A 196 3.52 13.38 -19.60
C PHE A 196 2.95 14.30 -18.51
N ALA A 197 2.42 15.47 -18.89
CA ALA A 197 1.87 16.43 -17.93
C ALA A 197 0.63 15.88 -17.21
N GLN A 198 -0.22 15.13 -17.93
CA GLN A 198 -1.40 14.46 -17.39
C GLN A 198 -0.99 13.21 -16.58
N TRP A 199 0.03 12.49 -17.04
CA TRP A 199 0.57 11.33 -16.34
C TRP A 199 1.22 11.69 -14.99
N ARG A 200 1.74 12.91 -14.86
CA ARG A 200 2.42 13.38 -13.64
C ARG A 200 1.46 13.85 -12.54
N THR A 201 0.19 14.11 -12.87
CA THR A 201 -0.85 14.61 -11.94
C THR A 201 -1.76 13.50 -11.48
#